data_AF-A0A5K0YS32-F1
#
_entry.id   AF-A0A5K0YS32-F1
#
_cell.length_a   1.000
_cell.length_b   1.000
_cell.length_c   1.000
_cell.angle_alpha   90.00
_cell.angle_beta   90.00
_cell.angle_gamma   90.00
#
_symmetry.space_group_name_H-M   'P 1'
#
loop_
_entity.id
_entity.type
_entity.pdbx_description
1 polymer ?
#
loop_
_entity_poly.entity_id
_entity_poly.type
_entity_poly.pdbx_seq_one_letter_code
_entity_poly.pdbx_strand_id
1 'polypeptide(L)'
;MKWKHAMRAKELANSQVEKERRAKEAAEANSARRQEALCRKIEIDFQRYKDDVQRLEDDLSRLRTSSRSSDQLKSSSNLPYSTHDADVTKTSRGSVAKATVEYLKNFQESSLKEIKCDRECLICMKEEVSVVVLPCAHQVLCVGCNEAHEKLSEKNCPCCNTEIKQRIRVFGVIS
;
A
#
# COMPACT_ATOMS: atom_id res chain seq x y z
N MET A 1 16.80 -77.07 -9.25
CA MET A 1 17.64 -75.96 -8.74
C MET A 1 17.21 -74.58 -9.25
N LYS A 2 16.96 -74.37 -10.55
CA LYS A 2 16.60 -73.06 -11.14
C LYS A 2 15.39 -72.36 -10.49
N TRP A 3 14.32 -73.07 -10.17
CA TRP A 3 13.12 -72.51 -9.53
C TRP A 3 13.39 -71.88 -8.14
N LYS A 4 14.28 -72.45 -7.34
CA LYS A 4 14.66 -71.90 -6.01
C LYS A 4 15.44 -70.58 -6.14
N HIS A 5 16.19 -70.38 -7.22
CA HIS A 5 16.86 -69.10 -7.48
C HIS A 5 15.86 -68.04 -7.96
N ALA A 6 14.91 -68.42 -8.83
CA ALA A 6 13.86 -67.52 -9.27
C ALA A 6 12.96 -67.05 -8.11
N MET A 7 12.60 -67.94 -7.18
CA MET A 7 11.82 -67.58 -5.98
C MET A 7 12.56 -66.56 -5.10
N ARG A 8 13.84 -66.80 -4.81
CA ARG A 8 14.66 -65.86 -4.01
C ARG A 8 14.84 -64.52 -4.69
N ALA A 9 15.03 -64.50 -6.02
CA ALA A 9 15.10 -63.27 -6.79
C ALA A 9 13.79 -62.47 -6.71
N LYS A 10 12.63 -63.15 -6.78
CA LYS A 10 11.31 -62.54 -6.61
C LYS A 10 11.12 -61.96 -5.21
N GLU A 11 11.52 -62.67 -4.16
CA GLU A 11 11.45 -62.18 -2.78
C GLU A 11 12.31 -60.93 -2.56
N LEU A 12 13.54 -60.91 -3.13
CA LEU A 12 14.41 -59.74 -3.07
C LEU A 12 13.82 -58.55 -3.83
N ALA A 13 13.29 -58.78 -5.04
CA ALA A 13 12.62 -57.74 -5.82
C ALA A 13 11.42 -57.17 -5.07
N ASN A 14 10.58 -58.01 -4.47
CA ASN A 14 9.45 -57.57 -3.65
C ASN A 14 9.91 -56.77 -2.42
N SER A 15 10.97 -57.22 -1.74
CA SER A 15 11.54 -56.49 -0.59
C SER A 15 12.05 -55.10 -0.99
N GLN A 16 12.66 -54.99 -2.17
CA GLN A 16 13.14 -53.72 -2.70
C GLN A 16 11.98 -52.77 -3.02
N VAL A 17 10.94 -53.26 -3.72
CA VAL A 17 9.73 -52.47 -4.01
C VAL A 17 9.08 -51.97 -2.72
N GLU A 18 8.97 -52.81 -1.68
CA GLU A 18 8.40 -52.39 -0.39
C GLU A 18 9.27 -51.36 0.35
N LYS A 19 10.59 -51.39 0.19
CA LYS A 19 11.48 -50.35 0.74
C LYS A 19 11.30 -49.03 0.01
N GLU A 20 11.26 -49.05 -1.31
CA GLU A 20 11.05 -47.87 -2.14
C GLU A 20 9.67 -47.25 -1.90
N ARG A 21 8.62 -48.07 -1.77
CA ARG A 21 7.26 -47.62 -1.41
C ARG A 21 7.24 -46.88 -0.07
N ARG A 22 7.83 -47.48 0.98
CA ARG A 22 7.91 -46.82 2.31
C ARG A 22 8.73 -45.54 2.27
N ALA A 23 9.83 -45.50 1.50
CA ALA A 23 10.63 -44.30 1.35
C ALA A 23 9.85 -43.17 0.66
N LYS A 24 9.09 -43.50 -0.39
CA LYS A 24 8.19 -42.56 -1.07
C LYS A 24 7.11 -42.02 -0.13
N GLU A 25 6.41 -42.91 0.59
CA GLU A 25 5.37 -42.51 1.56
C GLU A 25 5.92 -41.60 2.67
N ALA A 26 7.13 -41.90 3.17
CA ALA A 26 7.79 -41.05 4.16
C ALA A 26 8.17 -39.67 3.60
N ALA A 27 8.64 -39.62 2.35
CA ALA A 27 8.95 -38.36 1.67
C ALA A 27 7.69 -37.53 1.43
N GLU A 28 6.61 -38.14 0.96
CA GLU A 28 5.30 -37.50 0.74
C GLU A 28 4.70 -36.99 2.04
N ALA A 29 4.76 -37.77 3.13
CA ALA A 29 4.30 -37.33 4.44
C ALA A 29 5.14 -36.16 4.99
N ASN A 30 6.43 -36.12 4.71
CA ASN A 30 7.28 -34.99 5.07
C ASN A 30 6.96 -33.72 4.26
N SER A 31 6.78 -33.83 2.94
CA SER A 31 6.38 -32.70 2.11
C SER A 31 4.99 -32.18 2.48
N ALA A 32 4.03 -33.08 2.72
CA ALA A 32 2.68 -32.71 3.15
C ALA A 32 2.69 -31.93 4.46
N ARG A 33 3.44 -32.39 5.47
CA ARG A 33 3.60 -31.66 6.74
C ARG A 33 4.23 -30.27 6.56
N ARG A 34 5.23 -30.14 5.69
CA ARG A 34 5.84 -28.83 5.39
C ARG A 34 4.86 -27.89 4.71
N GLN A 35 4.09 -28.40 3.75
CA GLN A 35 3.07 -27.62 3.06
C GLN A 35 1.97 -27.17 4.02
N GLU A 36 1.48 -28.07 4.87
CA GLU A 36 0.48 -27.74 5.89
C GLU A 36 0.99 -26.68 6.87
N ALA A 37 2.25 -26.76 7.30
CA ALA A 37 2.86 -25.75 8.16
C ALA A 37 2.90 -24.36 7.48
N LEU A 38 3.21 -24.30 6.19
CA LEU A 38 3.17 -23.06 5.41
C LEU A 38 1.75 -22.51 5.30
N CYS A 39 0.76 -23.35 4.96
CA CYS A 39 -0.64 -22.93 4.88
C CYS A 39 -1.15 -22.39 6.22
N ARG A 40 -0.84 -23.07 7.33
CA ARG A 40 -1.19 -22.62 8.69
C ARG A 40 -0.54 -21.27 9.03
N LYS A 41 0.72 -21.06 8.65
CA LYS A 41 1.40 -19.77 8.87
C LYS A 41 0.71 -18.64 8.10
N ILE A 42 0.36 -18.86 6.84
CA ILE A 42 -0.35 -17.88 6.01
C ILE A 42 -1.71 -17.54 6.63
N GLU A 43 -2.46 -18.53 7.10
CA GLU A 43 -3.75 -18.33 7.76
C GLU A 43 -3.62 -17.49 9.04
N ILE A 44 -2.63 -17.80 9.88
CA ILE A 44 -2.36 -17.03 11.10
C ILE A 44 -1.94 -15.59 10.77
N ASP A 45 -1.07 -15.41 9.78
CA ASP A 45 -0.63 -14.08 9.34
C ASP A 45 -1.83 -13.27 8.81
N PHE A 46 -2.70 -13.89 8.01
CA PHE A 46 -3.91 -13.27 7.50
C PHE A 46 -4.86 -12.83 8.62
N GLN A 47 -5.14 -13.70 9.59
CA GLN A 47 -6.02 -13.37 10.71
C GLN A 47 -5.44 -12.25 11.57
N ARG A 48 -4.12 -12.25 11.79
CA ARG A 48 -3.43 -11.17 12.52
C ARG A 48 -3.58 -9.82 11.81
N TYR A 49 -3.38 -9.78 10.49
CA TYR A 49 -3.56 -8.54 9.73
C TYR A 49 -5.01 -8.04 9.78
N LYS A 50 -5.97 -8.96 9.73
CA LYS A 50 -7.39 -8.62 9.89
C LYS A 50 -7.68 -7.99 11.25
N ASP A 51 -7.14 -8.57 12.33
CA ASP A 51 -7.29 -8.03 13.68
C ASP A 51 -6.58 -6.67 13.84
N ASP A 52 -5.41 -6.50 13.21
CA ASP A 52 -4.67 -5.24 13.18
C ASP A 52 -5.45 -4.13 12.45
N VAL A 53 -6.05 -4.44 11.31
CA VAL A 53 -6.92 -3.52 10.56
C VAL A 53 -8.11 -3.11 11.42
N GLN A 54 -8.82 -4.08 12.01
CA GLN A 54 -9.99 -3.80 12.85
C GLN A 54 -9.63 -2.89 14.03
N ARG A 55 -8.50 -3.16 14.71
CA ARG A 55 -8.02 -2.32 15.82
C ARG A 55 -7.73 -0.89 15.36
N LEU A 56 -7.08 -0.73 14.21
CA LEU A 56 -6.78 0.59 13.66
C LEU A 56 -8.05 1.36 13.28
N GLU A 57 -9.05 0.68 12.71
CA GLU A 57 -10.35 1.28 12.40
C GLU A 57 -11.08 1.74 13.67
N ASP A 58 -11.04 0.93 14.74
CA ASP A 58 -11.63 1.28 16.03
C ASP A 58 -10.93 2.50 16.65
N ASP A 59 -9.59 2.53 16.62
CA ASP A 59 -8.81 3.68 17.11
C ASP A 59 -9.11 4.95 16.31
N LEU A 60 -9.23 4.85 14.98
CA LEU A 60 -9.65 5.97 14.14
C LEU A 60 -11.06 6.46 14.50
N SER A 61 -12.00 5.55 14.73
CA SER A 61 -13.36 5.88 15.16
C SER A 61 -13.38 6.60 16.52
N ARG A 62 -12.59 6.11 17.49
CA ARG A 62 -12.42 6.73 18.81
C ARG A 62 -11.79 8.11 18.75
N LEU A 63 -10.79 8.32 17.91
CA LEU A 63 -10.16 9.62 17.71
C LEU A 63 -11.11 10.60 17.02
N ARG A 64 -11.87 10.15 16.00
CA ARG A 64 -12.88 10.97 15.32
C ARG A 64 -13.99 11.42 16.27
N THR A 65 -14.50 10.51 17.10
CA THR A 65 -15.53 10.85 18.11
C THR A 65 -14.98 11.79 19.17
N SER A 66 -13.76 11.57 19.67
CA SER A 66 -13.10 12.45 20.63
C SER A 66 -12.83 13.86 20.08
N SER A 67 -12.48 13.98 18.80
CA SER A 67 -12.35 15.28 18.11
C SER A 67 -13.69 16.02 18.03
N ARG A 68 -14.78 15.31 17.69
CA ARG A 68 -16.13 15.89 17.61
C ARG A 68 -16.66 16.35 18.97
N SER A 69 -16.27 15.71 20.07
CA SER A 69 -16.58 16.14 21.44
C SER A 69 -15.84 17.42 21.85
N SER A 70 -14.64 17.67 21.30
CA SER A 70 -13.89 18.90 21.54
C SER A 70 -14.45 20.11 20.77
N ASP A 71 -15.08 19.87 19.61
CA ASP A 71 -15.71 20.92 18.80
C ASP A 71 -17.08 21.36 19.34
N GLN A 72 -17.82 20.49 20.06
CA GLN A 72 -19.13 20.86 20.65
C GLN A 72 -19.02 21.82 21.84
N LEU A 73 -17.89 21.87 22.55
CA LEU A 73 -17.70 22.78 23.70
C LEU A 73 -17.38 24.24 23.29
N LYS A 74 -17.23 24.52 22.00
CA LYS A 74 -16.95 25.89 21.50
C LYS A 74 -18.17 26.61 20.90
N SER A 75 -19.35 25.98 20.90
CA SER A 75 -20.56 26.53 20.27
C SER A 75 -21.60 27.07 21.26
N SER A 76 -21.23 27.41 22.50
CA SER A 76 -22.13 28.05 23.46
C SER A 76 -21.40 29.08 24.33
N SER A 77 -21.13 30.25 23.76
CA SER A 77 -20.92 31.50 24.52
C SER A 77 -20.99 32.70 23.57
N ASN A 78 -22.22 33.09 23.22
CA ASN A 78 -22.50 34.45 22.79
C ASN A 78 -22.88 35.26 24.03
N LEU A 79 -21.96 36.06 24.56
CA LEU A 79 -22.31 37.25 25.34
C LEU A 79 -21.20 38.30 25.20
N PRO A 80 -21.52 39.57 24.89
CA PRO A 80 -20.51 40.60 24.66
C PRO A 80 -20.19 41.30 25.98
N TYR A 81 -18.91 41.42 26.32
CA TYR A 81 -18.46 42.50 27.20
C TYR A 81 -17.06 42.95 26.82
N SER A 82 -16.94 44.27 26.69
CA SER A 82 -15.78 45.02 26.26
C SER A 82 -14.73 45.14 27.37
N THR A 83 -13.51 45.51 26.97
CA THR A 83 -12.56 46.43 27.65
C THR A 83 -11.15 45.86 27.92
N HIS A 84 -10.21 46.47 27.19
CA HIS A 84 -8.79 46.77 27.46
C HIS A 84 -7.71 45.68 27.74
N ASP A 85 -6.61 45.90 27.02
CA ASP A 85 -5.18 45.69 27.30
C ASP A 85 -4.51 44.31 27.29
N ALA A 86 -3.69 44.18 26.24
CA ALA A 86 -2.27 43.86 26.21
C ALA A 86 -1.74 42.51 26.79
N ASP A 87 -1.17 41.79 25.83
CA ASP A 87 -0.06 40.82 25.93
C ASP A 87 -0.35 39.44 26.54
N VAL A 88 -0.31 38.44 25.66
CA VAL A 88 0.34 37.13 25.84
C VAL A 88 0.05 36.30 24.59
N THR A 89 1.11 36.07 23.83
CA THR A 89 1.24 35.11 22.72
C THR A 89 0.44 33.81 22.91
N LYS A 90 -0.61 33.60 22.11
CA LYS A 90 -1.27 32.28 21.94
C LYS A 90 -1.51 31.97 20.45
N THR A 91 -0.46 31.42 19.86
CA THR A 91 -0.42 30.34 18.86
C THR A 91 -1.71 30.04 18.05
N SER A 92 -1.56 30.27 16.74
CA SER A 92 -2.44 30.03 15.59
C SER A 92 -2.83 28.57 15.32
N ARG A 93 -3.15 27.76 16.34
CA ARG A 93 -3.50 26.33 16.15
C ARG A 93 -4.85 26.06 15.47
N GLY A 94 -5.73 27.06 15.36
CA GLY A 94 -7.09 26.89 14.81
C GLY A 94 -7.15 26.75 13.28
N SER A 95 -6.12 27.22 12.56
CA SER A 95 -6.08 27.18 11.09
C SER A 95 -5.64 25.82 10.55
N VAL A 96 -4.72 25.15 11.25
CA VAL A 96 -4.11 23.89 10.80
C VAL A 96 -5.08 22.71 10.92
N ALA A 97 -5.92 22.69 11.96
CA ALA A 97 -6.90 21.62 12.20
C ALA A 97 -8.06 21.63 11.18
N LYS A 98 -8.53 22.82 10.77
CA LYS A 98 -9.57 22.94 9.74
C LYS A 98 -9.03 22.56 8.37
N ALA A 99 -7.81 23.00 8.03
CA ALA A 99 -7.15 22.63 6.78
C ALA A 99 -6.88 21.12 6.69
N THR A 100 -6.51 20.46 7.79
CA THR A 100 -6.29 19.00 7.81
C THR A 100 -7.58 18.20 7.73
N VAL A 101 -8.67 18.64 8.36
CA VAL A 101 -9.98 17.97 8.26
C VAL A 101 -10.56 18.09 6.85
N GLU A 102 -10.41 19.26 6.21
CA GLU A 102 -10.85 19.47 4.82
C GLU A 102 -10.00 18.67 3.83
N TYR A 103 -8.68 18.59 4.05
CA TYR A 103 -7.77 17.73 3.29
C TYR A 103 -8.11 16.24 3.40
N LEU A 104 -8.40 15.75 4.62
CA LEU A 104 -8.76 14.34 4.86
C LEU A 104 -10.13 13.98 4.27
N LYS A 105 -11.07 14.93 4.25
CA LYS A 105 -12.39 14.74 3.64
C LYS A 105 -12.28 14.65 2.12
N ASN A 106 -11.43 15.47 1.49
CA ASN A 106 -11.16 15.38 0.06
C ASN A 106 -10.49 14.06 -0.34
N PHE A 107 -9.59 13.52 0.51
CA PHE A 107 -8.94 12.21 0.30
C PHE A 107 -9.93 11.03 0.35
N GLN A 108 -11.00 11.14 1.15
CA GLN A 108 -11.97 10.06 1.31
C GLN A 108 -13.01 10.03 0.18
N GLU A 109 -13.28 11.18 -0.44
CA GLU A 109 -14.21 11.31 -1.58
C GLU A 109 -13.52 10.99 -2.92
N SER A 110 -12.19 11.13 -3.00
CA SER A 110 -11.37 10.64 -4.12
C SER A 110 -11.22 9.12 -4.10
N SER A 111 -11.21 8.49 -2.91
CA SER A 111 -10.96 7.04 -2.73
C SER A 111 -11.97 6.09 -3.37
N LEU A 112 -13.20 6.55 -3.65
CA LEU A 112 -14.21 5.76 -4.36
C LEU A 112 -14.18 5.95 -5.89
N LYS A 113 -13.26 6.79 -6.40
CA LYS A 113 -12.93 6.95 -7.84
C LYS A 113 -11.48 6.50 -8.17
N GLU A 114 -10.80 5.92 -7.18
CA GLU A 114 -9.33 5.91 -7.04
C GLU A 114 -8.65 4.62 -7.51
N ILE A 115 -8.94 4.19 -8.73
CA ILE A 115 -8.00 3.28 -9.43
C ILE A 115 -7.47 3.92 -10.72
N LYS A 116 -8.04 5.06 -11.15
CA LYS A 116 -7.58 5.78 -12.36
C LYS A 116 -6.95 7.16 -12.11
N CYS A 117 -7.13 7.75 -10.92
CA CYS A 117 -6.75 9.16 -10.67
C CYS A 117 -5.29 9.34 -10.19
N ASP A 118 -4.67 8.34 -9.57
CA ASP A 118 -3.32 8.46 -8.97
C ASP A 118 -2.19 8.64 -9.99
N ARG A 119 -2.50 8.51 -11.28
CA ARG A 119 -1.54 8.64 -12.37
C ARG A 119 -1.95 9.75 -13.35
N GLU A 120 -2.73 10.75 -12.97
CA GLU A 120 -3.04 11.86 -13.88
C GLU A 120 -1.88 12.87 -13.99
N CYS A 121 -1.67 13.39 -15.20
CA CYS A 121 -0.66 14.42 -15.44
C CYS A 121 -0.96 15.72 -14.68
N LEU A 122 0.05 16.25 -13.98
CA LEU A 122 -0.07 17.50 -13.20
C LEU A 122 -0.44 18.73 -14.03
N ILE A 123 -0.16 18.72 -15.34
CA ILE A 123 -0.41 19.88 -16.22
C ILE A 123 -1.82 19.80 -16.82
N CYS A 124 -2.18 18.69 -17.45
CA CYS A 124 -3.47 18.60 -18.17
C CYS A 124 -4.59 17.99 -17.35
N MET A 125 -4.29 17.22 -16.29
CA MET A 125 -5.26 16.46 -15.48
C MET A 125 -6.25 15.65 -16.33
N LYS A 126 -5.76 15.11 -17.46
CA LYS A 126 -6.56 14.41 -18.49
C LYS A 126 -5.94 13.08 -18.92
N GLU A 127 -4.61 13.08 -19.10
CA GLU A 127 -3.86 11.91 -19.56
C GLU A 127 -3.04 11.30 -18.43
N GLU A 128 -2.75 10.01 -18.56
CA GLU A 128 -1.91 9.29 -17.61
C GLU A 128 -0.43 9.71 -17.70
N VAL A 129 0.22 9.82 -16.54
CA VAL A 129 1.65 10.08 -16.41
C VAL A 129 2.44 8.94 -17.02
N SER A 130 3.35 9.29 -17.92
CA SER A 130 4.10 8.32 -18.71
C SER A 130 5.55 8.78 -18.92
N VAL A 131 5.99 9.80 -18.18
CA VAL A 131 7.37 10.30 -18.23
C VAL A 131 7.93 10.45 -16.83
N VAL A 132 9.07 9.81 -16.58
CA VAL A 132 9.90 9.96 -15.38
C VAL A 132 10.98 10.99 -15.66
N VAL A 133 11.15 11.96 -14.76
CA VAL A 133 12.21 12.98 -14.84
C VAL A 133 13.34 12.66 -13.86
N LEU A 134 14.60 12.72 -14.32
CA LEU A 134 15.79 12.46 -13.50
C LEU A 134 16.54 13.77 -13.20
N PRO A 135 17.13 13.92 -11.99
CA PRO A 135 17.39 12.86 -11.00
C PRO A 135 16.30 12.64 -9.94
N CYS A 136 15.25 13.47 -9.88
CA CYS A 136 14.26 13.39 -8.81
C CYS A 136 13.28 12.21 -8.91
N ALA A 137 13.28 11.48 -10.03
CA ALA A 137 12.46 10.30 -10.30
C ALA A 137 10.93 10.50 -10.24
N HIS A 138 10.46 11.75 -10.24
CA HIS A 138 9.02 12.05 -10.29
C HIS A 138 8.42 11.66 -11.64
N GLN A 139 7.28 10.97 -11.60
CA GLN A 139 6.48 10.60 -12.76
C GLN A 139 5.20 11.45 -12.79
N VAL A 140 5.30 12.66 -13.35
CA VAL A 140 4.26 13.71 -13.16
C VAL A 140 3.70 14.29 -14.46
N LEU A 141 4.25 13.90 -15.61
CA LEU A 141 3.83 14.39 -16.93
C LEU A 141 3.35 13.25 -17.83
N CYS A 142 2.31 13.51 -18.62
CA CYS A 142 2.01 12.72 -19.82
C CYS A 142 2.97 13.09 -20.95
N VAL A 143 2.93 12.34 -22.06
CA VAL A 143 3.81 12.57 -23.22
C VAL A 143 3.60 13.96 -23.83
N GLY A 144 2.34 14.35 -24.08
CA GLY A 144 2.05 15.64 -24.73
C GLY A 144 2.49 16.83 -23.87
N CYS A 145 2.20 16.80 -22.57
CA CYS A 145 2.63 17.85 -21.64
C CYS A 145 4.15 17.86 -21.44
N ASN A 146 4.81 16.71 -21.49
CA ASN A 146 6.27 16.62 -21.45
C ASN A 146 6.91 17.34 -22.65
N GLU A 147 6.41 17.11 -23.87
CA GLU A 147 6.92 17.76 -25.08
C GLU A 147 6.72 19.28 -25.05
N ALA A 148 5.57 19.74 -24.55
CA ALA A 148 5.29 21.16 -24.39
C ALA A 148 6.25 21.81 -23.36
N HIS A 149 6.43 21.16 -22.21
CA HIS A 149 7.33 21.60 -21.15
C HIS A 149 8.80 21.67 -21.61
N GLU A 150 9.24 20.74 -22.45
CA GLU A 150 10.59 20.77 -23.02
C GLU A 150 10.78 21.94 -23.99
N LYS A 151 9.77 22.23 -24.83
CA LYS A 151 9.80 23.34 -25.80
C LYS A 151 9.78 24.73 -25.13
N LEU A 152 9.16 24.85 -23.97
CA LEU A 152 9.15 26.10 -23.19
C LEU A 152 10.49 26.39 -22.49
N SER A 153 11.53 25.57 -22.74
CA SER A 153 12.84 25.64 -22.09
C SER A 153 12.78 25.56 -20.55
N GLU A 154 11.70 24.98 -20.02
CA GLU A 154 11.57 24.67 -18.60
C GLU A 154 12.43 23.43 -18.29
N LYS A 155 13.52 23.67 -17.57
CA LYS A 155 14.49 22.64 -17.21
C LYS A 155 14.20 22.02 -15.85
N ASN A 156 13.18 22.44 -15.12
CA ASN A 156 12.95 22.00 -13.74
C ASN A 156 11.73 21.10 -13.64
N CYS A 157 11.74 20.16 -12.69
CA CYS A 157 10.59 19.29 -12.42
C CYS A 157 9.42 20.12 -11.88
N PRO A 158 8.21 20.01 -12.45
CA PRO A 158 7.02 20.73 -11.96
C PRO A 158 6.63 20.40 -10.51
N CYS A 159 7.07 19.25 -9.99
CA CYS A 159 6.74 18.79 -8.65
C CYS A 159 7.70 19.30 -7.58
N CYS A 160 9.01 19.23 -7.83
CA CYS A 160 10.03 19.51 -6.80
C CYS A 160 11.08 20.55 -7.23
N ASN A 161 10.89 21.16 -8.40
CA ASN A 161 11.76 22.18 -9.00
C ASN A 161 13.24 21.75 -9.20
N THR A 162 13.56 20.46 -9.12
CA THR A 162 14.90 19.93 -9.42
C THR A 162 15.19 20.02 -10.92
N GLU A 163 16.41 20.42 -11.31
CA GLU A 163 16.83 20.43 -12.72
C GLU A 163 16.76 19.01 -13.33
N ILE A 164 16.06 18.92 -14.47
CA ILE A 164 15.82 17.74 -15.27
C ILE A 164 17.02 17.55 -16.19
N LYS A 165 17.75 16.45 -15.96
CA LYS A 165 18.88 16.04 -16.80
C LYS A 165 18.47 15.04 -17.86
N GLN A 166 17.44 14.25 -17.58
CA GLN A 166 16.95 13.21 -18.48
C GLN A 166 15.46 12.98 -18.28
N ARG A 167 14.76 12.64 -19.36
CA ARG A 167 13.35 12.27 -19.40
C ARG A 167 13.25 10.85 -19.93
N ILE A 168 12.52 9.97 -19.25
CA ILE A 168 12.34 8.57 -19.63
C ILE A 168 10.86 8.30 -19.80
N ARG A 169 10.47 7.86 -21.00
CA ARG A 169 9.09 7.43 -21.27
C ARG A 169 8.88 6.02 -20.71
N VAL A 170 7.83 5.86 -19.91
CA VAL A 170 7.43 4.59 -19.31
C VAL A 170 6.07 4.18 -19.87
N PHE A 171 5.93 2.89 -20.18
CA PHE A 171 4.68 2.27 -20.61
C PHE A 171 4.25 1.32 -19.50
N GLY A 172 3.07 1.52 -18.92
CA GLY A 172 2.55 0.63 -17.88
C GLY A 172 2.33 -0.78 -18.43
N VAL A 173 2.79 -1.80 -17.70
CA VAL A 173 2.24 -3.15 -17.85
C VAL A 173 0.91 -3.11 -17.11
N ILE A 174 -0.19 -3.20 -17.85
CA ILE A 174 -1.52 -3.35 -17.27
C ILE A 174 -1.54 -4.75 -16.63
N SER A 175 -1.51 -4.82 -15.31
CA SER A 175 -1.71 -6.05 -14.53
C SER A 175 -3.18 -6.23 -14.19
#